data_AF-A0AAV0PMR0-F1
#
_entry.id   AF-A0AAV0PMR0-F1
#
_cell.length_a   1.000
_cell.length_b   1.000
_cell.length_c   1.000
_cell.angle_alpha   90.00
_cell.angle_beta   90.00
_cell.angle_gamma   90.00
#
_symmetry.space_group_name_H-M   'P 1'
#
loop_
_entity.id
_entity.type
_entity.pdbx_description
1 polymer ?
#
loop_
_entity_poly.entity_id
_entity_poly.type
_entity_poly.pdbx_seq_one_letter_code
_entity_poly.pdbx_strand_id
1 'polypeptide(L)'
;MGSELAANNHRRLLRLRCSVQHYDWGRVGPESLVGRLSAFNSRSEIQPDKPYAELWMGVHDSGPSFVVSGDDNGESSLKDWIAQNPAALGHKILSVAEALSIQAHPDKELAKQLHKSHPIAYKDDNHKPEMALALSEFHALCGFISLQVLLSSMSCFYNKRSFLHTH
;
A
#
# COMPACT_ATOMS: atom_id res chain seq x y z
N MET A 1 42.82 32.00 -4.67
CA MET A 1 41.57 31.94 -3.89
C MET A 1 40.45 31.82 -4.91
N GLY A 2 39.86 30.64 -5.07
CA GLY A 2 38.86 30.38 -6.09
C GLY A 2 39.24 29.19 -6.96
N SER A 3 38.98 27.99 -6.47
CA SER A 3 38.97 26.77 -7.29
C SER A 3 37.95 25.81 -6.69
N GLU A 4 36.88 25.60 -7.46
CA GLU A 4 36.13 24.34 -7.53
C GLU A 4 35.56 23.79 -6.22
N LEU A 5 34.43 24.37 -5.78
CA LEU A 5 33.36 23.54 -5.23
C LEU A 5 32.52 23.02 -6.40
N ALA A 6 33.14 22.14 -7.19
CA ALA A 6 32.45 21.36 -8.19
C ALA A 6 31.34 20.55 -7.51
N ALA A 7 30.14 20.67 -8.06
CA ALA A 7 28.94 20.00 -7.61
C ALA A 7 29.14 18.49 -7.53
N ASN A 8 29.38 17.97 -6.33
CA ASN A 8 29.43 16.54 -6.10
C ASN A 8 28.01 15.99 -5.91
N ASN A 9 27.21 16.11 -6.97
CA ASN A 9 25.82 15.68 -7.02
C ASN A 9 25.76 14.17 -7.33
N HIS A 10 26.49 13.37 -6.55
CA HIS A 10 26.33 11.92 -6.59
C HIS A 10 24.91 11.61 -6.13
N ARG A 11 24.06 11.15 -7.05
CA ARG A 11 22.79 10.47 -6.73
C ARG A 11 23.12 9.24 -5.91
N ARG A 12 23.30 9.42 -4.60
CA ARG A 12 23.61 8.36 -3.65
C ARG A 12 22.35 7.50 -3.59
N LEU A 13 22.44 6.24 -4.01
CA LEU A 13 21.37 5.27 -3.78
C LEU A 13 21.23 5.11 -2.27
N LEU A 14 20.06 5.48 -1.74
CA LEU A 14 19.77 5.38 -0.33
C LEU A 14 18.96 4.11 -0.07
N ARG A 15 19.42 3.30 0.88
CA ARG A 15 18.67 2.15 1.35
C ARG A 15 17.59 2.64 2.32
N LEU A 16 16.37 2.15 2.11
CA LEU A 16 15.29 2.32 3.07
C LEU A 16 15.18 1.09 3.97
N ARG A 17 14.93 1.31 5.26
CA ARG A 17 14.32 0.34 6.15
C ARG A 17 12.82 0.62 6.19
N CYS A 18 12.04 -0.35 5.75
CA CYS A 18 10.60 -0.20 5.51
C CYS A 18 9.80 -0.78 6.68
N SER A 19 8.58 -0.29 6.87
CA SER A 19 7.67 -0.78 7.89
C SER A 19 6.82 -1.93 7.36
N VAL A 20 6.44 -2.85 8.25
CA VAL A 20 5.54 -3.96 7.92
C VAL A 20 4.27 -3.87 8.76
N GLN A 21 3.13 -4.05 8.11
CA GLN A 21 1.86 -4.25 8.80
C GLN A 21 1.53 -5.73 8.91
N HIS A 22 1.16 -6.15 10.12
CA HIS A 22 0.89 -7.53 10.50
C HIS A 22 -0.61 -7.77 10.68
N TYR A 23 -1.41 -7.37 9.69
CA TYR A 23 -2.86 -7.59 9.73
C TYR A 23 -3.19 -9.08 9.55
N ASP A 24 -4.28 -9.52 10.16
CA ASP A 24 -4.67 -10.94 10.23
C ASP A 24 -4.86 -11.60 8.85
N TRP A 25 -5.25 -10.82 7.83
CA TRP A 25 -5.40 -11.30 6.46
C TRP A 25 -4.06 -11.55 5.72
N GLY A 26 -2.94 -11.18 6.33
CA GLY A 26 -1.60 -11.36 5.78
C GLY A 26 -1.17 -12.83 5.78
N ARG A 27 -0.33 -13.22 4.82
CA ARG A 27 0.23 -14.58 4.81
C ARG A 27 1.12 -14.76 6.03
N VAL A 28 1.07 -15.95 6.64
CA VAL A 28 1.80 -16.25 7.87
C VAL A 28 3.21 -16.74 7.57
N GLY A 29 4.18 -16.25 8.35
CA GLY A 29 5.53 -16.80 8.41
C GLY A 29 6.31 -16.76 7.09
N PRO A 30 7.19 -17.76 6.85
CA PRO A 30 8.12 -17.76 5.70
C PRO A 30 7.41 -17.87 4.35
N GLU A 31 6.15 -18.32 4.32
CA GLU A 31 5.34 -18.38 3.11
C GLU A 31 4.93 -17.00 2.59
N SER A 32 4.93 -15.98 3.45
CA SER A 32 4.62 -14.61 3.05
C SER A 32 5.75 -13.98 2.23
N LEU A 33 5.40 -13.45 1.06
CA LEU A 33 6.33 -12.62 0.28
C LEU A 33 6.72 -11.35 1.06
N VAL A 34 5.78 -10.71 1.75
CA VAL A 34 6.08 -9.56 2.62
C VAL A 34 7.00 -9.97 3.76
N GLY A 35 6.79 -11.14 4.35
CA GLY A 35 7.68 -11.69 5.38
C GLY A 35 9.12 -11.83 4.89
N ARG A 36 9.31 -12.48 3.72
CA ARG A 36 10.63 -12.63 3.10
C ARG A 36 11.26 -11.29 2.74
N LEU A 37 10.53 -10.41 2.07
CA LEU A 37 11.04 -9.08 1.70
C LEU A 37 11.41 -8.24 2.92
N SER A 38 10.61 -8.29 3.98
CA SER A 38 10.89 -7.62 5.24
C SER A 38 12.15 -8.14 5.90
N ALA A 39 12.33 -9.46 5.97
CA ALA A 39 13.53 -10.07 6.53
C ALA A 39 14.79 -9.63 5.78
N PHE A 40 14.76 -9.63 4.43
CA PHE A 40 15.87 -9.09 3.63
C PHE A 40 16.09 -7.59 3.85
N ASN A 41 15.01 -6.81 3.93
CA ASN A 41 15.07 -5.35 4.09
C ASN A 41 15.58 -4.90 5.47
N SER A 42 15.20 -5.61 6.52
CA SER A 42 15.53 -5.28 7.92
C SER A 42 16.69 -6.10 8.49
N ARG A 43 17.17 -7.12 7.76
CA ARG A 43 18.13 -8.14 8.27
C ARG A 43 17.63 -8.84 9.54
N SER A 44 16.32 -8.98 9.69
CA SER A 44 15.68 -9.66 10.81
C SER A 44 15.15 -11.04 10.39
N GLU A 45 14.97 -11.94 11.35
CA GLU A 45 14.37 -13.25 11.11
C GLU A 45 12.85 -13.17 10.91
N ILE A 46 12.31 -14.09 10.12
CA ILE A 46 10.87 -14.24 9.94
C ILE A 46 10.32 -15.05 11.12
N GLN A 47 9.27 -14.53 11.77
CA GLN A 47 8.58 -15.26 12.82
C GLN A 47 7.58 -16.24 12.18
N PRO A 48 7.68 -17.56 12.45
CA PRO A 48 6.88 -18.58 11.77
C PRO A 48 5.37 -18.38 11.90
N ASP A 49 4.89 -17.92 13.04
CA ASP A 49 3.45 -17.83 13.34
C ASP A 49 2.87 -16.41 13.18
N LYS A 50 3.66 -15.48 12.63
CA LYS A 50 3.25 -14.07 12.50
C LYS A 50 2.65 -13.80 11.13
N PRO A 51 1.50 -13.10 11.01
CA PRO A 51 0.98 -12.66 9.72
C PRO A 51 1.79 -11.48 9.18
N TYR A 52 2.07 -11.46 7.88
CA TYR A 52 2.80 -10.42 7.18
C TYR A 52 1.97 -9.96 5.98
N ALA A 53 1.33 -8.80 6.09
CA ALA A 53 0.29 -8.34 5.18
C ALA A 53 0.78 -7.27 4.19
N GLU A 54 1.43 -6.22 4.69
CA GLU A 54 1.84 -5.08 3.87
C GLU A 54 3.27 -4.65 4.16
N LEU A 55 4.06 -4.35 3.12
CA LEU A 55 5.36 -3.71 3.22
C LEU A 55 5.24 -2.26 2.74
N TRP A 56 5.36 -1.33 3.68
CA TRP A 56 5.16 0.10 3.42
C TRP A 56 6.48 0.81 3.15
N MET A 57 6.59 1.46 1.99
CA MET A 57 7.80 2.15 1.53
C MET A 57 7.54 3.64 1.30
N GLY A 58 7.39 4.41 2.37
CA GLY A 58 7.04 5.82 2.23
C GLY A 58 7.03 6.59 3.54
N VAL A 59 6.30 7.70 3.52
CA VAL A 59 6.29 8.71 4.60
C VAL A 59 5.04 8.64 5.49
N HIS A 60 4.28 7.55 5.43
CA HIS A 60 3.03 7.44 6.17
C HIS A 60 3.28 7.25 7.67
N ASP A 61 2.64 8.06 8.52
CA ASP A 61 2.93 8.11 9.96
C ASP A 61 2.70 6.76 10.69
N SER A 62 1.68 5.98 10.31
CA SER A 62 1.42 4.64 10.88
C SER A 62 2.38 3.54 10.42
N GLY A 63 3.29 3.83 9.49
CA GLY A 63 4.27 2.86 9.01
C GLY A 63 5.39 3.58 8.24
N PRO A 64 6.20 4.40 8.94
CA PRO A 64 7.22 5.21 8.31
C PRO A 64 8.35 4.33 7.79
N SER A 65 8.94 4.71 6.67
CA SER A 65 10.24 4.20 6.25
C SER A 65 11.36 5.07 6.80
N PHE A 66 12.55 4.51 6.95
CA PHE A 66 13.73 5.18 7.47
C PHE A 66 14.87 5.09 6.47
N VAL A 67 15.63 6.17 6.34
CA VAL A 67 16.86 6.19 5.53
C VAL A 67 17.98 5.59 6.37
N VAL A 68 18.59 4.54 5.84
CA VAL A 68 19.76 3.91 6.44
C VAL A 68 21.00 4.64 5.91
N SER A 69 21.53 5.58 6.68
CA SER A 69 22.83 6.19 6.40
C SER A 69 23.94 5.18 6.72
N GLY A 70 24.94 5.07 5.85
CA GLY A 70 26.12 4.22 6.09
C GLY A 70 27.10 4.80 7.10
N ASP A 71 26.85 6.02 7.55
CA ASP A 71 27.67 6.78 8.49
C ASP A 71 26.89 6.80 9.84
N ASP A 72 27.57 6.61 10.99
CA ASP A 72 27.01 6.36 12.35
C ASP A 72 26.00 7.38 12.92
N ASN A 73 25.51 8.32 12.11
CA ASN A 73 24.48 9.31 12.43
C ASN A 73 23.05 8.74 12.38
N GLY A 74 22.81 7.58 13.02
CA GLY A 74 21.47 7.05 13.28
C GLY A 74 20.55 6.87 12.06
N GLU A 75 19.31 6.47 12.34
CA GLU A 75 18.26 6.38 11.32
C GLU A 75 17.43 7.67 11.31
N SER A 76 17.28 8.30 10.14
CA SER A 76 16.34 9.41 9.96
C SER A 76 15.06 8.92 9.28
N SER A 77 13.91 9.48 9.66
CA SER A 77 12.66 9.13 8.98
C SER A 77 12.71 9.61 7.53
N LEU A 78 12.13 8.83 6.61
CA LEU A 78 12.03 9.24 5.21
C LEU A 78 11.24 10.54 5.06
N LYS A 79 10.28 10.79 5.96
CA LYS A 79 9.49 12.04 5.98
C LYS A 79 10.39 13.25 6.21
N ASP A 80 11.25 13.18 7.22
CA ASP A 80 12.17 14.28 7.54
C ASP A 80 13.24 14.44 6.46
N TRP A 81 13.70 13.32 5.89
CA TRP A 81 14.67 13.34 4.81
C TRP A 81 14.09 13.98 3.53
N ILE A 82 12.85 13.66 3.15
CA ILE A 82 12.17 14.26 1.98
C ILE A 82 11.83 15.73 2.23
N ALA A 83 11.51 16.13 3.46
CA ALA A 83 11.30 17.54 3.78
C ALA A 83 12.55 18.40 3.47
N GLN A 84 13.74 17.79 3.58
CA GLN A 84 15.02 18.41 3.20
C GLN A 84 15.36 18.16 1.71
N ASN A 85 14.67 17.23 1.04
CA ASN A 85 14.92 16.77 -0.33
C ASN A 85 13.59 16.58 -1.12
N PRO A 86 12.87 17.67 -1.44
CA PRO A 86 11.47 17.62 -1.90
C PRO A 86 11.24 16.96 -3.27
N ALA A 87 12.29 16.57 -3.99
CA ALA A 87 12.20 15.94 -5.32
C ALA A 87 12.01 14.41 -5.28
N ALA A 88 11.96 13.78 -4.10
CA ALA A 88 11.86 12.32 -3.96
C ALA A 88 10.40 11.82 -3.80
N LEU A 89 10.06 10.70 -4.46
CA LEU A 89 8.74 10.05 -4.45
C LEU A 89 8.75 8.72 -3.65
N GLY A 90 7.58 8.25 -3.18
CA GLY A 90 7.41 6.99 -2.40
C GLY A 90 6.42 5.99 -3.01
N HIS A 91 6.48 4.71 -2.58
CA HIS A 91 5.71 3.57 -3.16
C HIS A 91 5.22 2.57 -2.08
N LYS A 92 4.39 1.56 -2.41
CA LYS A 92 3.97 0.51 -1.45
C LYS A 92 3.94 -0.88 -2.11
N ILE A 93 4.20 -1.95 -1.35
CA ILE A 93 4.09 -3.36 -1.78
C ILE A 93 3.13 -4.11 -0.84
N LEU A 94 2.24 -4.94 -1.40
CA LEU A 94 1.20 -5.68 -0.68
C LEU A 94 1.37 -7.20 -0.87
N SER A 95 1.07 -8.01 0.16
CA SER A 95 0.98 -9.48 0.06
C SER A 95 -0.28 -9.99 0.79
N VAL A 96 -1.24 -10.46 0.00
CA VAL A 96 -2.60 -10.76 0.45
C VAL A 96 -2.81 -12.27 0.55
N ALA A 97 -3.28 -12.77 1.70
CA ALA A 97 -3.68 -14.18 1.88
C ALA A 97 -5.19 -14.37 1.72
N GLU A 98 -5.97 -13.42 2.23
CA GLU A 98 -7.42 -13.44 2.21
C GLU A 98 -8.00 -12.29 1.39
N ALA A 99 -9.22 -12.45 0.87
CA ALA A 99 -9.88 -11.41 0.10
C ALA A 99 -10.06 -10.15 0.97
N LEU A 100 -9.57 -9.01 0.47
CA LEU A 100 -9.78 -7.71 1.09
C LEU A 100 -11.24 -7.26 0.88
N SER A 101 -11.69 -6.34 1.73
CA SER A 101 -13.00 -5.70 1.55
C SER A 101 -13.13 -5.09 0.16
N ILE A 102 -14.33 -5.15 -0.43
CA ILE A 102 -14.65 -4.41 -1.65
C ILE A 102 -14.56 -2.92 -1.30
N GLN A 103 -13.76 -2.18 -2.07
CA GLN A 103 -13.44 -0.78 -1.82
C GLN A 103 -13.77 0.06 -3.05
N ALA A 104 -14.18 1.30 -2.79
CA ALA A 104 -14.28 2.36 -3.79
C ALA A 104 -13.73 3.64 -3.16
N HIS A 105 -12.91 4.36 -3.92
CA HIS A 105 -12.33 5.63 -3.46
C HIS A 105 -13.08 6.79 -4.10
N PRO A 106 -13.46 7.83 -3.34
CA PRO A 106 -14.11 9.00 -3.89
C PRO A 106 -13.15 9.76 -4.81
N ASP A 107 -13.72 10.50 -5.77
CA ASP A 107 -12.97 11.52 -6.49
C ASP A 107 -12.60 12.70 -5.56
N LYS A 108 -11.82 13.66 -6.08
CA LYS A 108 -11.27 14.75 -5.27
C LYS A 108 -12.36 15.67 -4.70
N GLU A 109 -13.46 15.88 -5.42
CA GLU A 109 -14.53 16.76 -4.97
C GLU A 109 -15.39 16.07 -3.90
N LEU A 110 -15.72 14.79 -4.10
CA LEU A 110 -16.44 14.01 -3.11
C LEU A 110 -15.59 13.78 -1.84
N ALA A 111 -14.27 13.57 -1.97
CA ALA A 111 -13.37 13.42 -0.84
C ALA A 111 -13.38 14.65 0.09
N LYS A 112 -13.35 15.87 -0.47
CA LYS A 112 -13.47 17.11 0.32
C LYS A 112 -14.78 17.18 1.11
N GLN A 113 -15.89 16.81 0.48
CA GLN A 113 -17.21 16.82 1.13
C GLN A 113 -17.30 15.79 2.26
N LEU A 114 -16.77 14.59 2.01
CA LEU A 114 -16.78 13.48 2.96
C LEU A 114 -15.84 13.73 4.14
N HIS A 115 -14.64 14.28 3.92
CA HIS A 115 -13.74 14.68 4.99
C HIS A 115 -14.37 15.73 5.91
N LYS A 116 -15.04 16.74 5.33
CA LYS A 116 -15.71 17.79 6.10
C LYS A 116 -16.89 17.26 6.92
N SER A 117 -17.67 16.33 6.37
CA SER A 117 -18.90 15.81 7.01
C SER A 117 -18.64 14.65 7.96
N HIS A 118 -17.64 13.80 7.67
CA HIS A 118 -17.35 12.56 8.38
C HIS A 118 -15.83 12.37 8.59
N PRO A 119 -15.15 13.27 9.33
CA PRO A 119 -13.68 13.31 9.43
C PRO A 119 -13.06 12.08 10.09
N ILE A 120 -13.83 11.32 10.87
CA ILE A 120 -13.35 10.07 11.50
C ILE A 120 -13.22 8.96 10.45
N ALA A 121 -14.15 8.88 9.50
CA ALA A 121 -14.17 7.86 8.46
C ALA A 121 -13.27 8.25 7.27
N TYR A 122 -13.23 9.55 6.93
CA TYR A 122 -12.45 10.09 5.82
C TYR A 122 -11.38 10.99 6.38
N LYS A 123 -10.15 10.48 6.46
CA LYS A 123 -9.05 11.11 7.21
C LYS A 123 -8.43 12.33 6.50
N ASP A 124 -8.64 12.45 5.19
CA ASP A 124 -8.12 13.55 4.38
C ASP A 124 -9.06 13.87 3.22
N ASP A 125 -8.79 14.98 2.53
CA ASP A 125 -9.59 15.51 1.44
C ASP A 125 -9.13 15.03 0.05
N ASN A 126 -8.27 14.02 -0.04
CA ASN A 126 -7.62 13.60 -1.28
C ASN A 126 -8.37 12.47 -1.99
N HIS A 127 -8.27 12.48 -3.32
CA HIS A 127 -8.59 11.29 -4.11
C HIS A 127 -7.44 10.29 -3.98
N LYS A 128 -7.76 9.00 -4.11
CA LYS A 128 -6.79 7.91 -3.92
C LYS A 128 -6.72 7.02 -5.16
N PRO A 129 -6.02 7.46 -6.23
CA PRO A 129 -5.79 6.61 -7.37
C PRO A 129 -4.82 5.49 -6.96
N GLU A 130 -5.19 4.25 -7.26
CA GLU A 130 -4.40 3.07 -6.91
C GLU A 130 -4.03 2.30 -8.17
N MET A 131 -2.84 1.70 -8.16
CA MET A 131 -2.34 0.83 -9.21
C MET A 131 -1.84 -0.45 -8.57
N ALA A 132 -2.30 -1.60 -9.08
CA ALA A 132 -1.86 -2.91 -8.62
C ALA A 132 -0.97 -3.56 -9.70
N LEU A 133 0.17 -4.11 -9.26
CA LEU A 133 1.03 -4.96 -10.09
C LEU A 133 1.14 -6.33 -9.43
N ALA A 134 0.71 -7.36 -10.15
CA ALA A 134 0.76 -8.73 -9.64
C ALA A 134 2.21 -9.26 -9.65
N LEU A 135 2.73 -9.63 -8.48
CA LEU A 135 4.05 -10.27 -8.33
C LEU A 135 3.97 -11.81 -8.33
N SER A 136 2.76 -12.34 -8.25
CA SER A 136 2.40 -13.77 -8.33
C SER A 136 1.01 -13.87 -8.96
N GLU A 137 0.47 -15.09 -9.09
CA GLU A 137 -0.95 -15.27 -9.40
C GLU A 137 -1.82 -14.45 -8.42
N PHE A 138 -2.79 -13.73 -8.96
CA PHE A 138 -3.56 -12.74 -8.24
C PHE A 138 -4.99 -12.68 -8.77
N HIS A 139 -5.96 -12.67 -7.85
CA HIS A 139 -7.37 -12.51 -8.15
C HIS A 139 -7.87 -11.17 -7.61
N ALA A 140 -8.62 -10.43 -8.42
CA ALA A 140 -9.25 -9.18 -8.02
C ALA A 140 -10.62 -9.00 -8.64
N LEU A 141 -11.48 -8.27 -7.93
CA LEU A 141 -12.69 -7.67 -8.46
C LEU A 141 -12.37 -6.23 -8.86
N CYS A 142 -12.61 -5.88 -10.12
CA CYS A 142 -12.35 -4.54 -10.64
C CYS A 142 -13.48 -4.09 -11.56
N GLY A 143 -14.22 -3.06 -11.12
CA GLY A 143 -15.35 -2.52 -11.85
C GLY A 143 -16.56 -3.47 -11.92
N PHE A 144 -17.59 -3.01 -12.62
CA PHE A 144 -18.78 -3.81 -12.89
C PHE A 144 -18.61 -4.60 -14.19
N ILE A 145 -19.14 -5.82 -14.20
CA ILE A 145 -19.35 -6.60 -15.42
C ILE A 145 -20.38 -5.90 -16.33
N SER A 146 -20.41 -6.26 -17.61
CA SER A 146 -21.42 -5.72 -18.53
C SER A 146 -22.83 -6.16 -18.14
N LEU A 147 -23.82 -5.35 -18.49
CA LEU A 147 -25.23 -5.64 -18.20
C LEU A 147 -25.67 -7.01 -18.78
N GLN A 148 -25.14 -7.38 -19.95
CA GLN A 148 -25.45 -8.66 -20.58
C GLN A 148 -24.91 -9.85 -19.76
N VAL A 149 -23.67 -9.76 -19.27
CA VAL A 149 -23.08 -10.79 -18.40
C VAL A 149 -23.81 -10.84 -17.06
N LEU A 150 -24.20 -9.68 -16.52
CA LEU A 150 -25.00 -9.59 -15.30
C LEU A 150 -26.34 -10.33 -15.45
N LEU A 151 -27.11 -10.01 -16.49
CA LEU A 151 -28.41 -10.65 -16.76
C LEU A 151 -28.28 -12.17 -16.96
N SER A 152 -27.23 -12.60 -17.67
CA SER A 152 -26.96 -14.03 -17.91
C SER A 152 -26.62 -14.76 -16.60
N SER A 153 -25.79 -14.14 -15.77
CA SER A 153 -25.42 -14.66 -14.44
C SER A 153 -26.64 -14.75 -13.54
N MET A 154 -27.44 -13.68 -13.46
CA MET A 154 -28.65 -13.63 -12.64
C MET A 154 -29.70 -14.66 -13.11
N SER A 155 -29.88 -14.86 -14.41
CA SER A 155 -30.81 -15.86 -14.94
C SER A 155 -30.44 -17.29 -14.52
N CYS A 156 -29.13 -17.59 -14.42
CA CYS A 156 -28.63 -18.86 -13.88
C CYS A 156 -28.97 -19.03 -12.38
N PHE A 157 -28.93 -17.93 -11.61
CA PHE A 157 -29.30 -17.92 -10.19
C PHE A 157 -30.81 -17.96 -9.93
N TYR A 158 -31.63 -17.32 -10.77
CA TYR A 158 -33.09 -17.32 -10.63
C TYR A 158 -33.72 -18.72 -10.75
N ASN A 159 -33.10 -19.62 -11.52
CA ASN A 159 -33.49 -21.03 -11.56
C ASN A 159 -33.17 -21.81 -10.27
N LYS A 160 -32.52 -21.19 -9.26
CA LYS A 160 -32.16 -21.84 -7.99
C LYS A 160 -32.79 -21.25 -6.70
N ARG A 161 -33.35 -20.03 -6.67
CA ARG A 161 -34.45 -19.55 -5.77
C ARG A 161 -34.61 -18.01 -5.80
N SER A 162 -35.85 -17.59 -5.49
CA SER A 162 -36.36 -16.23 -5.28
C SER A 162 -35.51 -15.37 -4.33
N PHE A 163 -34.86 -14.31 -4.84
CA PHE A 163 -34.19 -13.31 -3.99
C PHE A 163 -34.45 -11.85 -4.41
N LEU A 164 -35.24 -11.64 -5.46
CA LEU A 164 -35.38 -10.34 -6.12
C LEU A 164 -36.85 -9.95 -6.33
N HIS A 165 -37.72 -10.43 -5.47
CA HIS A 165 -39.07 -9.89 -5.32
C HIS A 165 -39.21 -9.32 -3.91
N THR A 166 -38.66 -8.13 -3.72
CA THR A 166 -39.18 -7.22 -2.70
C THR A 166 -39.03 -5.79 -3.20
N HIS A 167 -40.22 -5.21 -3.46
CA HIS A 167 -40.59 -3.85 -3.86
C HIS A 167 -40.39 -3.46 -5.33
#